data_AF-A0A9E3LQF0-F1
#
_entry.id   AF-A0A9E3LQF0-F1
#
_cell.length_a   1.000
_cell.length_b   1.000
_cell.length_c   1.000
_cell.angle_alpha   90.00
_cell.angle_beta   90.00
_cell.angle_gamma   90.00
#
_symmetry.space_group_name_H-M   'P 1'
#
loop_
_entity.id
_entity.type
_entity.pdbx_description
1 polymer ?
#
loop_
_entity_poly.entity_id
_entity_poly.type
_entity_poly.pdbx_seq_one_letter_code
_entity_poly.pdbx_strand_id
1 'polypeptide(L)'
;MLPGWAHGVDLEIALIALTVLGTHFVMSASQTMLHRFVGHRRIGGRMFRNHIDFHHTCYAKGHLTSAVYRGEEGNNTPFFLIPTLLVGAGLFFLLPLALFLAMAGAAAASFGAHVYFDKVYHVNGSVLERFAWFRRKQQLHFVHHLHANTNFAVIDFFWDRVLGTYRAPDEDAR
;
A
#
# COMPACT_ATOMS: atom_id res chain seq x y z
N MET A 1 -23.93 -34.16 -16.76
CA MET A 1 -22.45 -34.11 -16.90
C MET A 1 -22.12 -32.83 -17.64
N LEU A 2 -21.53 -31.84 -16.98
CA LEU A 2 -21.05 -30.64 -17.68
C LEU A 2 -19.84 -31.03 -18.55
N PRO A 3 -19.74 -30.53 -19.79
CA PRO A 3 -18.67 -30.93 -20.70
C PRO A 3 -17.29 -30.47 -20.18
N GLY A 4 -16.25 -31.25 -20.46
CA GLY A 4 -14.90 -31.06 -19.90
C GLY A 4 -14.24 -29.71 -20.19
N TRP A 5 -14.70 -28.97 -21.21
CA TRP A 5 -14.23 -27.62 -21.50
C TRP A 5 -14.74 -26.58 -20.50
N ALA A 6 -15.93 -26.76 -19.92
CA ALA A 6 -16.47 -25.85 -18.90
C ALA A 6 -15.64 -25.91 -17.62
N HIS A 7 -15.22 -27.11 -17.20
CA HIS A 7 -14.36 -27.31 -16.02
C HIS A 7 -12.96 -26.67 -16.19
N GLY A 8 -12.43 -26.64 -17.42
CA GLY A 8 -11.16 -25.98 -17.72
C GLY A 8 -11.24 -24.47 -17.58
N VAL A 9 -12.32 -23.86 -18.08
CA VAL A 9 -12.56 -22.41 -17.98
C VAL A 9 -12.79 -21.99 -16.52
N ASP A 10 -13.56 -22.77 -15.77
CA ASP A 10 -13.84 -22.48 -14.35
C ASP A 10 -12.55 -22.50 -13.51
N LEU A 11 -11.67 -23.47 -13.76
CA LEU A 11 -10.37 -23.57 -13.10
C LEU A 11 -9.45 -22.40 -13.47
N GLU A 12 -9.38 -22.01 -14.74
CA GLU A 12 -8.56 -20.89 -15.20
C GLU A 12 -9.02 -19.57 -14.57
N ILE A 13 -10.33 -19.30 -14.53
CA ILE A 13 -10.89 -18.13 -13.86
C ILE A 13 -10.56 -18.15 -12.36
N ALA A 14 -10.72 -19.30 -11.70
CA ALA A 14 -10.41 -19.44 -10.28
C ALA A 14 -8.92 -19.18 -10.00
N LEU A 15 -8.02 -19.68 -10.85
CA LEU A 15 -6.58 -19.45 -10.74
C LEU A 15 -6.24 -17.97 -10.93
N ILE A 16 -6.81 -17.31 -11.95
CA ILE A 16 -6.61 -15.87 -12.18
C ILE A 16 -7.11 -15.07 -10.98
N ALA A 17 -8.30 -15.37 -10.45
CA ALA A 17 -8.85 -14.69 -9.28
C ALA A 17 -7.95 -14.88 -8.05
N LEU A 18 -7.48 -16.10 -7.80
CA LEU A 18 -6.57 -16.40 -6.71
C LEU A 18 -5.23 -15.67 -6.89
N THR A 19 -4.70 -15.61 -8.12
CA THR A 19 -3.49 -14.86 -8.44
C THR A 19 -3.67 -13.37 -8.15
N VAL A 20 -4.79 -12.76 -8.56
CA VAL A 20 -5.06 -11.35 -8.30
C VAL A 20 -5.15 -11.06 -6.80
N LEU A 21 -5.96 -11.84 -6.07
CA LEU A 21 -6.16 -11.65 -4.62
C LEU A 21 -4.87 -11.91 -3.83
N GLY A 22 -4.18 -13.01 -4.14
CA GLY A 22 -2.90 -13.36 -3.53
C GLY A 22 -1.84 -12.30 -3.80
N THR A 23 -1.75 -11.80 -5.02
CA THR A 23 -0.82 -10.72 -5.38
C THR A 23 -1.11 -9.45 -4.58
N HIS A 24 -2.37 -9.04 -4.49
CA HIS A 24 -2.75 -7.87 -3.70
C HIS A 24 -2.35 -8.03 -2.22
N PHE A 25 -2.62 -9.19 -1.62
CA PHE A 25 -2.23 -9.48 -0.23
C PHE A 25 -0.71 -9.42 -0.03
N VAL A 26 0.07 -10.04 -0.93
CA VAL A 26 1.54 -10.00 -0.86
C VAL A 26 2.05 -8.57 -1.01
N MET A 27 1.48 -7.79 -1.93
CA MET A 27 1.87 -6.41 -2.14
C MET A 27 1.56 -5.53 -0.93
N SER A 28 0.34 -5.60 -0.37
CA SER A 28 -0.03 -4.79 0.79
C SER A 28 0.73 -5.18 2.05
N ALA A 29 1.05 -6.48 2.23
CA ALA A 29 1.96 -6.94 3.28
C ALA A 29 3.37 -6.37 3.10
N SER A 30 3.94 -6.52 1.90
CA SER A 30 5.29 -6.07 1.58
C SER A 30 5.42 -4.57 1.77
N GLN A 31 4.43 -3.79 1.32
CA GLN A 31 4.39 -2.35 1.54
C GLN A 31 4.38 -1.99 3.02
N THR A 32 3.56 -2.66 3.83
CA THR A 32 3.50 -2.45 5.28
C THR A 32 4.85 -2.77 5.95
N MET A 33 5.47 -3.88 5.57
CA MET A 33 6.79 -4.27 6.08
C MET A 33 7.90 -3.32 5.66
N LEU A 34 7.94 -2.92 4.38
CA LEU A 34 8.91 -1.95 3.87
C LEU A 34 8.74 -0.60 4.55
N HIS A 35 7.49 -0.15 4.76
CA HIS A 35 7.21 1.06 5.49
C HIS A 35 7.78 0.99 6.92
N ARG A 36 7.50 -0.09 7.65
CA ARG A 36 8.01 -0.32 9.02
C ARG A 36 9.53 -0.46 9.11
N PHE A 37 10.13 -1.29 8.25
CA PHE A 37 11.52 -1.72 8.40
C PHE A 37 12.51 -0.90 7.58
N VAL A 38 12.05 -0.22 6.54
CA VAL A 38 12.88 0.58 5.63
C VAL A 38 12.51 2.06 5.71
N GLY A 39 11.21 2.38 5.74
CA GLY A 39 10.74 3.77 5.89
C GLY A 39 10.95 4.35 7.30
N HIS A 40 10.81 3.54 8.35
CA HIS A 40 10.86 3.98 9.75
C HIS A 40 12.12 3.58 10.53
N ARG A 41 13.10 2.96 9.87
CA ARG A 41 14.38 2.61 10.51
C ARG A 41 15.54 3.20 9.74
N ARG A 42 16.52 3.74 10.47
CA ARG A 42 17.73 4.36 9.91
C ARG A 42 18.50 3.48 8.92
N ILE A 43 18.41 2.15 9.07
CA ILE A 43 19.01 1.18 8.14
C ILE A 43 18.47 1.30 6.70
N GLY A 44 17.25 1.84 6.51
CA GLY A 44 16.69 2.10 5.18
C GLY A 44 17.29 3.29 4.45
N GLY A 45 18.25 4.01 5.08
CA GLY A 45 19.07 5.02 4.43
C GLY A 45 18.25 6.14 3.78
N ARG A 46 18.28 6.23 2.45
CA ARG A 46 17.56 7.29 1.73
C ARG A 46 16.05 7.17 1.85
N MET A 47 15.51 5.95 1.90
CA MET A 47 14.07 5.76 2.08
C MET A 47 13.59 6.25 3.45
N PHE A 48 14.40 6.02 4.49
CA PHE A 48 14.16 6.55 5.83
C PHE A 48 14.15 8.07 5.84
N ARG A 49 15.17 8.72 5.26
CA ARG A 49 15.23 10.18 5.20
C ARG A 49 14.06 10.77 4.43
N ASN A 50 13.78 10.22 3.25
CA ASN A 50 12.65 10.59 2.42
C ASN A 50 11.30 10.47 3.16
N HIS A 51 11.15 9.45 4.00
CA HIS A 51 9.89 9.20 4.69
C HIS A 51 9.78 9.97 6.02
N ILE A 52 10.76 9.86 6.91
CA ILE A 52 10.76 10.55 8.20
C ILE A 52 11.09 12.04 8.06
N ASP A 53 12.24 12.35 7.48
CA ASP A 53 12.75 13.73 7.49
C ASP A 53 11.95 14.63 6.53
N PHE A 54 11.31 14.08 5.49
CA PHE A 54 10.45 14.84 4.58
C PHE A 54 8.96 14.57 4.80
N HIS A 55 8.44 13.37 4.53
CA HIS A 55 6.99 13.14 4.54
C HIS A 55 6.34 13.35 5.93
N HIS A 56 6.90 12.80 7.01
CA HIS A 56 6.42 13.06 8.38
C HIS A 56 6.63 14.51 8.83
N THR A 57 7.73 15.15 8.40
CA THR A 57 7.97 16.57 8.71
C THR A 57 6.98 17.49 7.99
N CYS A 58 6.68 17.22 6.72
CA CYS A 58 5.69 17.95 5.94
C CYS A 58 4.28 17.78 6.51
N TYR A 59 3.97 16.61 7.08
CA TYR A 59 2.66 16.29 7.64
C TYR A 59 2.70 16.01 9.14
N ALA A 60 3.27 16.95 9.91
CA ALA A 60 3.37 16.84 11.37
C ALA A 60 2.06 17.26 12.09
N LYS A 61 2.03 17.10 13.42
CA LYS A 61 0.92 17.52 14.28
C LYS A 61 0.51 18.98 13.99
N GLY A 62 -0.79 19.19 13.75
CA GLY A 62 -1.35 20.50 13.39
C GLY A 62 -1.29 20.82 11.88
N HIS A 63 -0.63 19.99 11.07
CA HIS A 63 -0.53 20.16 9.62
C HIS A 63 -0.58 18.81 8.87
N LEU A 64 -1.52 17.93 9.24
CA LEU A 64 -1.66 16.59 8.63
C LEU A 64 -2.17 16.62 7.19
N THR A 65 -2.71 17.75 6.74
CA THR A 65 -3.26 17.93 5.40
C THR A 65 -2.92 19.31 4.84
N SER A 66 -2.96 19.42 3.51
CA SER A 66 -2.76 20.69 2.80
C SER A 66 -3.62 20.76 1.53
N ALA A 67 -3.72 21.94 0.93
CA ALA A 67 -4.55 22.15 -0.27
C ALA A 67 -4.04 21.38 -1.50
N VAL A 68 -2.73 21.12 -1.56
CA VAL A 68 -2.06 20.34 -2.60
C VAL A 68 -1.02 19.45 -1.93
N TYR A 69 -0.80 18.24 -2.45
CA TYR A 69 0.16 17.31 -1.85
C TYR A 69 1.58 17.91 -1.80
N ARG A 70 2.15 17.99 -0.60
CA ARG A 70 3.52 18.44 -0.29
C ARG A 70 4.38 17.23 0.10
N GLY A 71 5.04 16.62 -0.87
CA GLY A 71 5.89 15.45 -0.58
C GLY A 71 6.49 14.75 -1.81
N GLU A 72 6.51 15.39 -2.98
CA GLU A 72 7.10 14.79 -4.19
C GLU A 72 8.63 14.74 -4.13
N GLU A 73 9.29 15.66 -3.40
CA GLU A 73 10.75 15.72 -3.28
C GLU A 73 11.33 14.49 -2.55
N GLY A 74 10.56 13.89 -1.64
CA GLY A 74 10.87 12.67 -0.89
C GLY A 74 10.30 11.39 -1.52
N ASN A 75 10.04 11.35 -2.84
CA ASN A 75 9.38 10.19 -3.44
C ASN A 75 10.24 8.92 -3.38
N ASN A 76 9.74 7.90 -2.67
CA ASN A 76 10.40 6.60 -2.55
C ASN A 76 10.10 5.62 -3.69
N THR A 77 9.10 5.90 -4.54
CA THR A 77 8.68 5.04 -5.64
C THR A 77 9.82 4.56 -6.54
N PRO A 78 10.77 5.43 -6.98
CA PRO A 78 11.83 4.99 -7.89
C PRO A 78 12.75 3.91 -7.32
N PHE A 79 12.92 3.84 -6.00
CA PHE A 79 13.80 2.84 -5.38
C PHE A 79 13.24 1.41 -5.48
N PHE A 80 11.94 1.26 -5.77
CA PHE A 80 11.32 -0.04 -5.96
C PHE A 80 11.39 -0.54 -7.41
N LEU A 81 11.87 0.26 -8.35
CA LEU A 81 11.89 -0.13 -9.77
C LEU A 81 12.80 -1.35 -10.03
N ILE A 82 14.07 -1.27 -9.62
CA ILE A 82 15.04 -2.36 -9.82
C ILE A 82 14.57 -3.67 -9.17
N PRO A 83 14.21 -3.73 -7.87
CA PRO A 83 13.77 -4.99 -7.27
C PRO A 83 12.48 -5.52 -7.91
N THR A 84 11.55 -4.64 -8.30
CA THR A 84 10.32 -5.05 -9.00
C THR A 84 10.62 -5.65 -10.37
N LEU A 85 11.55 -5.06 -11.13
CA LEU A 85 11.95 -5.58 -12.45
C LEU A 85 12.66 -6.94 -12.32
N LEU A 86 13.52 -7.11 -11.32
CA LEU A 86 14.21 -8.39 -11.09
C LEU A 86 13.23 -9.50 -10.73
N VAL A 87 12.33 -9.25 -9.76
CA VAL A 87 11.31 -10.23 -9.35
C VAL A 87 10.33 -10.50 -10.51
N GLY A 88 9.89 -9.45 -11.20
CA GLY A 88 8.99 -9.55 -12.34
C GLY A 88 9.59 -10.36 -13.50
N ALA A 89 10.86 -10.11 -13.85
CA ALA A 89 11.56 -10.89 -14.87
C ALA A 89 11.70 -12.36 -14.47
N GLY A 90 12.02 -12.65 -13.20
CA GLY A 90 12.05 -14.03 -12.70
C GLY A 90 10.70 -14.72 -12.83
N LEU A 91 9.62 -14.06 -12.41
CA LEU A 91 8.26 -14.60 -12.45
C LEU A 91 7.72 -14.76 -13.88
N PHE A 92 8.15 -13.92 -14.82
CA PHE A 92 7.81 -14.06 -16.24
C PHE A 92 8.24 -15.41 -16.82
N PHE A 93 9.40 -15.92 -16.42
CA PHE A 93 9.89 -17.22 -16.89
C PHE A 93 9.27 -18.42 -16.15
N LEU A 94 8.60 -18.19 -15.02
CA LEU A 94 8.04 -19.25 -14.18
C LEU A 94 6.53 -19.42 -14.36
N LEU A 95 5.82 -18.35 -14.68
CA LEU A 95 4.35 -18.35 -14.75
C LEU A 95 3.84 -18.46 -16.18
N PRO A 96 2.72 -19.16 -16.42
CA PRO A 96 1.96 -19.02 -17.65
C PRO A 96 1.62 -17.55 -17.93
N LEU A 97 1.67 -17.14 -19.20
CA LEU A 97 1.53 -15.73 -19.59
C LEU A 97 0.26 -15.07 -19.01
N ALA A 98 -0.88 -15.76 -19.02
CA ALA A 98 -2.13 -15.23 -18.46
C ALA A 98 -2.03 -14.93 -16.96
N LEU A 99 -1.44 -15.83 -16.17
CA LEU A 99 -1.23 -15.65 -14.74
C LEU A 99 -0.18 -14.57 -14.45
N PHE A 100 0.88 -14.51 -15.26
CA PHE A 100 1.88 -13.44 -15.18
C PHE A 100 1.24 -12.07 -15.41
N LEU A 101 0.41 -11.91 -16.44
CA LEU A 101 -0.27 -10.65 -16.73
C LEU A 101 -1.27 -10.29 -15.63
N ALA A 102 -2.03 -11.26 -15.12
CA ALA A 102 -2.95 -11.05 -14.00
C ALA A 102 -2.20 -10.59 -12.74
N MET A 103 -1.09 -11.24 -12.39
CA MET A 103 -0.21 -10.86 -11.30
C MET A 103 0.38 -9.48 -11.51
N ALA A 104 0.97 -9.19 -12.67
CA ALA A 104 1.58 -7.89 -12.96
C ALA A 104 0.56 -6.75 -12.88
N GLY A 105 -0.64 -6.95 -13.44
CA GLY A 105 -1.75 -6.01 -13.34
C GLY A 105 -2.21 -5.78 -11.91
N ALA A 106 -2.40 -6.85 -11.13
CA ALA A 106 -2.78 -6.77 -9.71
C ALA A 106 -1.70 -6.08 -8.87
N ALA A 107 -0.42 -6.37 -9.12
CA ALA A 107 0.69 -5.73 -8.44
C ALA A 107 0.76 -4.24 -8.74
N ALA A 108 0.64 -3.86 -10.01
CA ALA A 108 0.61 -2.45 -10.43
C ALA A 108 -0.60 -1.71 -9.83
N ALA A 109 -1.79 -2.33 -9.83
CA ALA A 109 -2.98 -1.74 -9.24
C ALA A 109 -2.83 -1.56 -7.72
N SER A 110 -2.33 -2.58 -7.00
CA SER A 110 -2.10 -2.49 -5.56
C SER A 110 -1.03 -1.47 -5.20
N PHE A 111 0.05 -1.38 -5.98
CA PHE A 111 1.08 -0.37 -5.79
C PHE A 111 0.57 1.04 -6.07
N GLY A 112 -0.12 1.22 -7.20
CA GLY A 112 -0.75 2.49 -7.56
C GLY A 112 -1.77 2.95 -6.52
N ALA A 113 -2.60 2.04 -6.02
CA ALA A 113 -3.55 2.32 -4.94
C ALA A 113 -2.84 2.80 -3.67
N HIS A 114 -1.72 2.17 -3.29
CA HIS A 114 -0.94 2.56 -2.12
C HIS A 114 -0.44 4.01 -2.26
N VAL A 115 0.24 4.31 -3.36
CA VAL A 115 0.79 5.65 -3.63
C VAL A 115 -0.34 6.69 -3.71
N TYR A 116 -1.45 6.33 -4.35
CA TYR A 116 -2.60 7.22 -4.47
C TYR A 116 -3.24 7.51 -3.11
N PHE A 117 -3.51 6.49 -2.29
CA PHE A 117 -4.13 6.67 -0.99
C PHE A 117 -3.23 7.45 -0.03
N ASP A 118 -1.93 7.13 0.03
CA ASP A 118 -0.96 7.87 0.84
C ASP A 118 -1.00 9.38 0.52
N LYS A 119 -0.98 9.73 -0.78
CA LYS A 119 -1.08 11.13 -1.21
C LYS A 119 -2.42 11.77 -0.84
N VAL A 120 -3.52 11.09 -1.17
CA VAL A 120 -4.86 11.66 -1.05
C VAL A 120 -5.33 11.75 0.40
N TYR A 121 -4.79 10.95 1.32
CA TYR A 121 -5.02 11.15 2.76
C TYR A 121 -4.55 12.52 3.24
N HIS A 122 -3.56 13.13 2.58
CA HIS A 122 -2.98 14.42 2.96
C HIS A 122 -3.52 15.63 2.19
N VAL A 123 -4.50 15.43 1.30
CA VAL A 123 -5.10 16.51 0.50
C VAL A 123 -6.45 16.89 1.08
N ASN A 124 -6.63 18.18 1.40
CA ASN A 124 -7.89 18.73 1.88
C ASN A 124 -8.99 18.65 0.83
N GLY A 125 -10.20 18.27 1.25
CA GLY A 125 -11.38 18.32 0.38
C GLY A 125 -11.35 17.26 -0.71
N SER A 126 -10.65 16.15 -0.48
CA SER A 126 -10.66 15.02 -1.40
C SER A 126 -12.10 14.54 -1.63
N VAL A 127 -12.47 14.26 -2.88
CA VAL A 127 -13.80 13.70 -3.22
C VAL A 127 -14.07 12.40 -2.45
N LEU A 128 -13.02 11.68 -2.05
CA LEU A 128 -13.15 10.45 -1.28
C LEU A 128 -13.54 10.68 0.19
N GLU A 129 -13.37 11.88 0.74
CA GLU A 129 -13.79 12.23 2.10
C GLU A 129 -15.29 12.06 2.33
N ARG A 130 -16.11 12.04 1.26
CA ARG A 130 -17.55 11.73 1.37
C ARG A 130 -17.81 10.30 1.87
N PHE A 131 -16.87 9.37 1.69
CA PHE A 131 -17.04 7.97 2.06
C PHE A 131 -16.48 7.67 3.46
N ALA A 132 -17.32 7.06 4.31
CA ALA A 132 -16.95 6.74 5.70
C ALA A 132 -15.73 5.79 5.80
N TRP A 133 -15.64 4.82 4.88
CA TRP A 133 -14.51 3.89 4.85
C TRP A 133 -13.18 4.61 4.56
N PHE A 134 -13.19 5.62 3.68
CA PHE A 134 -12.00 6.40 3.35
C PHE A 134 -11.59 7.25 4.54
N ARG A 135 -12.53 7.99 5.15
CA ARG A 135 -12.27 8.78 6.36
C ARG A 135 -11.67 7.90 7.47
N ARG A 136 -12.17 6.68 7.66
CA ARG A 136 -11.61 5.76 8.66
C ARG A 136 -10.15 5.39 8.36
N LYS A 137 -9.81 5.08 7.11
CA LYS A 137 -8.43 4.75 6.73
C LYS A 137 -7.51 5.98 6.84
N GLN A 138 -7.98 7.14 6.42
CA GLN A 138 -7.28 8.41 6.57
C GLN A 138 -6.95 8.71 8.04
N GLN A 139 -7.91 8.54 8.96
CA GLN A 139 -7.66 8.73 10.38
C GLN A 139 -6.64 7.73 10.95
N LEU A 140 -6.64 6.49 10.50
CA LEU A 140 -5.61 5.52 10.90
C LEU A 140 -4.21 5.93 10.41
N HIS A 141 -4.12 6.49 9.19
CA HIS A 141 -2.88 7.05 8.67
C HIS A 141 -2.45 8.31 9.43
N PHE A 142 -3.38 9.16 9.88
CA PHE A 142 -3.05 10.29 10.74
C PHE A 142 -2.52 9.86 12.10
N VAL A 143 -3.10 8.82 12.70
CA VAL A 143 -2.55 8.20 13.92
C VAL A 143 -1.10 7.75 13.69
N HIS A 144 -0.77 7.21 12.51
CA HIS A 144 0.61 6.87 12.16
C HIS A 144 1.54 8.10 12.16
N HIS A 145 1.12 9.22 11.57
CA HIS A 145 1.89 10.48 11.61
C HIS A 145 2.07 11.04 13.02
N LEU A 146 1.07 10.86 13.89
CA LEU A 146 1.15 11.29 15.29
C LEU A 146 1.93 10.29 16.18
N HIS A 147 1.96 9.03 15.79
CA HIS A 147 2.58 7.91 16.49
C HIS A 147 3.32 7.01 15.49
N ALA A 148 4.50 7.47 15.05
CA ALA A 148 5.31 6.89 13.97
C ALA A 148 5.62 5.39 14.12
N ASN A 149 5.45 4.80 15.31
CA ASN A 149 5.65 3.37 15.55
C ASN A 149 4.39 2.50 15.41
N THR A 150 3.28 3.04 14.90
CA THR A 150 1.98 2.36 14.76
C THR A 150 1.41 2.53 13.36
N ASN A 151 0.44 1.69 12.95
CA ASN A 151 -0.35 1.87 11.72
C ASN A 151 0.49 2.06 10.43
N PHE A 152 1.39 1.13 10.14
CA PHE A 152 2.26 1.21 8.96
C PHE A 152 1.54 0.85 7.64
N ALA A 153 0.37 0.24 7.67
CA ALA A 153 -0.36 -0.03 6.44
C ALA A 153 -1.00 1.27 5.90
N VAL A 154 -1.11 1.38 4.57
CA VAL A 154 -1.83 2.50 3.91
C VAL A 154 -3.18 2.04 3.36
N ILE A 155 -3.21 0.83 2.80
CA ILE A 155 -4.43 0.24 2.22
C ILE A 155 -5.10 -0.70 3.22
N ASP A 156 -4.37 -1.69 3.73
CA ASP A 156 -4.91 -2.80 4.52
C ASP A 156 -4.35 -2.85 5.94
N PHE A 157 -4.95 -2.08 6.85
CA PHE A 157 -4.64 -2.08 8.29
C PHE A 157 -4.90 -3.42 9.00
N PHE A 158 -5.38 -4.43 8.28
CA PHE A 158 -5.33 -5.82 8.72
C PHE A 158 -3.90 -6.23 9.08
N TRP A 159 -2.90 -5.85 8.28
CA TRP A 159 -1.51 -6.19 8.55
C TRP A 159 -0.99 -5.59 9.85
N ASP A 160 -1.42 -4.38 10.21
CA ASP A 160 -1.06 -3.79 11.50
C ASP A 160 -1.63 -4.58 12.69
N ARG A 161 -2.80 -5.20 12.54
CA ARG A 161 -3.34 -6.08 13.58
C ARG A 161 -2.52 -7.36 13.69
N VAL A 162 -2.18 -7.97 12.56
CA VAL A 162 -1.32 -9.17 12.51
C VAL A 162 0.06 -8.88 13.11
N LEU A 163 0.63 -7.70 12.83
CA LEU A 163 1.96 -7.30 13.27
C LEU A 163 2.02 -6.68 14.67
N GLY A 164 0.87 -6.52 15.33
CA GLY A 164 0.77 -5.88 16.66
C GLY A 164 1.09 -4.37 16.67
N THR A 165 0.92 -3.69 15.53
CA THR A 165 1.20 -2.25 15.35
C THR A 165 -0.07 -1.43 15.19
N TYR A 166 -1.25 -2.05 15.26
CA TYR A 166 -2.53 -1.36 15.13
C TYR A 166 -2.81 -0.45 16.34
N ARG A 167 -3.09 0.82 16.06
CA ARG A 167 -3.62 1.79 17.02
C ARG A 167 -4.91 2.38 16.47
N ALA A 168 -5.97 2.30 17.27
CA ALA A 168 -7.23 2.96 16.91
C ALA A 168 -7.03 4.49 16.93
N PRO A 169 -7.79 5.26 16.14
CA PRO A 169 -7.92 6.69 16.37
C PRO A 169 -8.54 6.89 17.76
N ASP A 170 -7.82 7.57 18.66
CA ASP A 170 -8.35 7.92 19.99
C ASP A 170 -9.63 8.77 19.80
N GLU A 171 -10.67 8.54 20.62
CA GLU A 171 -11.90 9.34 20.60
C GLU A 171 -11.70 10.79 21.13
N ASP A 172 -10.48 11.13 21.57
CA ASP A 172 -10.09 12.39 22.20
C ASP A 172 -9.99 13.60 21.22
N ALA A 173 -10.67 13.52 20.09
CA ALA A 173 -10.88 14.62 19.14
C ALA A 173 -12.36 15.02 19.07
N ARG A 174 -13.04 15.06 20.23
CA ARG A 174 -14.29 15.81 20.41
C ARG A 174 -14.04 17.08 21.21
#